data_AF-A0AAC8Q850-F1
#
_entry.id   AF-A0AAC8Q850-F1
#
_cell.length_a   1.000
_cell.length_b   1.000
_cell.length_c   1.000
_cell.angle_alpha   90.00
_cell.angle_beta   90.00
_cell.angle_gamma   90.00
#
_symmetry.space_group_name_H-M   'P 1'
#
loop_
_entity.id
_entity.type
_entity.pdbx_description
1 polymer ?
#
loop_
_entity_poly.entity_id
_entity_poly.type
_entity_poly.pdbx_seq_one_letter_code
_entity_poly.pdbx_strand_id
1 'polypeptide(L)'
;MTIGSKEGPPPPWPDIHRTVLSTLDALASSTGWIPTAATVGIEPVFERVLQQICQPQGVSPEAYIDVITRDAGMRREVQKRLARLMETPALVNMRREAQRREAEHQLHVLHFVLSGQEPPDWVMSTIDEEQQQQLRDAAESGEERDPVLLPRVQRALRKLAADPTTYGQCEDCGTTILLERLQLVPWAECCAACQRKREGVPDVAPEPEVAVTYF
;
A
#
# COMPACT_ATOMS: atom_id res chain seq x y z
N MET A 1 0.52 -50.86 -22.16
CA MET A 1 -0.44 -50.38 -21.14
C MET A 1 -0.64 -48.90 -21.37
N THR A 2 -1.88 -48.55 -21.67
CA THR A 2 -2.40 -47.23 -22.01
C THR A 2 -2.39 -46.26 -20.84
N ILE A 3 -1.98 -45.01 -21.10
CA ILE A 3 -2.67 -43.82 -20.59
C ILE A 3 -2.42 -42.66 -21.57
N GLY A 4 -3.29 -42.58 -22.58
CA GLY A 4 -3.56 -41.30 -23.22
C GLY A 4 -4.36 -40.45 -22.24
N SER A 5 -3.82 -39.31 -21.84
CA SER A 5 -4.54 -38.31 -21.05
C SER A 5 -5.03 -37.20 -21.98
N LYS A 6 -6.28 -37.41 -22.45
CA LYS A 6 -7.31 -36.43 -22.82
C LYS A 6 -6.85 -35.01 -23.12
N GLU A 7 -6.58 -34.72 -24.40
CA GLU A 7 -6.89 -33.40 -24.94
C GLU A 7 -8.42 -33.34 -25.11
N GLY A 8 -9.12 -32.94 -24.05
CA GLY A 8 -10.49 -32.46 -24.17
C GLY A 8 -10.53 -31.18 -25.01
N PRO A 9 -11.71 -30.73 -25.47
CA PRO A 9 -11.83 -29.42 -26.10
C PRO A 9 -11.23 -28.34 -25.17
N PRO A 10 -10.54 -27.33 -25.72
CA PRO A 10 -9.98 -26.26 -24.91
C PRO A 10 -11.08 -25.66 -24.02
N PRO A 11 -10.77 -25.25 -22.78
CA PRO A 11 -11.74 -24.62 -21.90
C PRO A 11 -12.44 -23.45 -22.60
N PRO A 12 -13.70 -23.15 -22.28
CA PRO A 12 -14.43 -22.04 -22.87
C PRO A 12 -13.93 -20.70 -22.28
N TRP A 13 -12.70 -20.30 -22.66
CA TRP A 13 -12.02 -19.12 -22.14
C TRP A 13 -12.84 -17.82 -22.24
N PRO A 14 -13.58 -17.55 -23.33
CA PRO A 14 -14.42 -16.35 -23.40
C PRO A 14 -15.53 -16.32 -22.34
N ASP A 15 -16.08 -17.48 -21.98
CA ASP A 15 -17.14 -17.58 -20.98
C ASP A 15 -16.56 -17.49 -19.57
N ILE A 16 -15.45 -18.20 -19.30
CA ILE A 16 -14.67 -18.06 -18.06
C ILE A 16 -14.29 -16.60 -17.82
N HIS A 17 -13.77 -15.94 -18.85
CA HIS A 17 -13.37 -14.54 -18.80
C HIS A 17 -14.56 -13.63 -18.46
N ARG A 18 -15.71 -13.83 -19.12
CA ARG A 18 -16.92 -13.07 -18.83
C ARG A 18 -17.38 -13.26 -17.38
N THR A 19 -17.31 -14.50 -16.86
CA THR A 19 -17.61 -14.79 -15.46
C THR A 19 -16.65 -14.05 -14.53
N VAL A 20 -15.33 -14.10 -14.79
CA VAL A 20 -14.32 -13.37 -14.01
C VAL A 20 -14.63 -11.88 -13.96
N LEU A 21 -14.87 -11.25 -15.12
CA LEU A 21 -15.21 -9.82 -15.18
C LEU A 21 -16.49 -9.52 -14.38
N SER A 22 -17.53 -10.35 -14.50
CA SER A 22 -18.79 -10.16 -13.77
C SER A 22 -18.62 -10.29 -12.26
N THR A 23 -17.77 -11.22 -11.80
CA THR A 23 -17.46 -11.40 -10.38
C THR A 23 -16.64 -10.24 -9.84
N LEU A 24 -15.67 -9.72 -10.61
CA LEU A 24 -14.93 -8.52 -10.24
C LEU A 24 -15.83 -7.28 -10.16
N ASP A 25 -16.76 -7.11 -11.11
CA ASP A 25 -17.74 -6.02 -11.07
C ASP A 25 -18.68 -6.19 -9.85
N ALA A 26 -19.08 -7.41 -9.48
CA ALA A 26 -19.89 -7.68 -8.29
C ALA A 26 -19.16 -7.41 -6.97
N LEU A 27 -17.82 -7.58 -6.92
CA LEU A 27 -17.02 -7.26 -5.73
C LEU A 27 -17.15 -5.79 -5.34
N ALA A 28 -17.34 -4.87 -6.29
CA ALA A 28 -17.50 -3.44 -6.02
C ALA A 28 -18.73 -3.13 -5.14
N SER A 29 -19.73 -4.01 -5.13
CA SER A 29 -20.93 -3.92 -4.29
C SER A 29 -20.79 -4.61 -2.93
N SER A 30 -19.63 -5.21 -2.66
CA SER A 30 -19.35 -5.97 -1.43
C SER A 30 -18.14 -5.38 -0.69
N THR A 31 -18.08 -5.57 0.62
CA THR A 31 -16.99 -5.02 1.45
C THR A 31 -16.06 -6.08 2.05
N GLY A 32 -16.41 -7.37 1.96
CA GLY A 32 -15.68 -8.45 2.63
C GLY A 32 -14.23 -8.65 2.16
N TRP A 33 -13.89 -8.21 0.94
CA TRP A 33 -12.54 -8.30 0.40
C TRP A 33 -11.64 -7.11 0.79
N ILE A 34 -12.24 -6.01 1.25
CA ILE A 34 -11.54 -4.75 1.54
C ILE A 34 -10.46 -4.93 2.62
N PRO A 35 -10.70 -5.66 3.74
CA PRO A 35 -9.67 -5.94 4.76
C PRO A 35 -8.41 -6.57 4.18
N THR A 36 -8.57 -7.64 3.39
CA THR A 36 -7.45 -8.31 2.73
C THR A 36 -6.74 -7.40 1.75
N ALA A 37 -7.49 -6.63 0.95
CA ALA A 37 -6.91 -5.74 -0.04
C ALA A 37 -6.15 -4.56 0.58
N ALA A 38 -6.53 -4.08 1.76
CA ALA A 38 -5.83 -2.99 2.43
C ALA A 38 -4.50 -3.43 3.05
N THR A 39 -4.41 -4.67 3.53
CA THR A 39 -3.23 -5.17 4.24
C THR A 39 -2.23 -5.85 3.32
N VAL A 40 -2.69 -6.71 2.40
CA VAL A 40 -1.83 -7.55 1.57
C VAL A 40 -1.88 -7.15 0.09
N GLY A 41 -2.87 -6.36 -0.31
CA GLY A 41 -3.06 -5.96 -1.71
C GLY A 41 -4.16 -6.75 -2.43
N ILE A 42 -4.41 -6.41 -3.69
CA ILE A 42 -5.55 -6.97 -4.45
C ILE A 42 -5.31 -8.39 -4.98
N GLU A 43 -4.05 -8.82 -5.02
CA GLU A 43 -3.66 -10.11 -5.60
C GLU A 43 -4.33 -11.31 -4.91
N PRO A 44 -4.33 -11.46 -3.56
CA PRO A 44 -5.06 -12.54 -2.90
C PRO A 44 -6.58 -12.49 -3.13
N VAL A 45 -7.15 -11.31 -3.38
CA VAL A 45 -8.57 -11.16 -3.71
C VAL A 45 -8.83 -11.69 -5.11
N PHE A 46 -7.96 -11.35 -6.08
CA PHE A 46 -8.06 -11.83 -7.44
C PHE A 46 -7.84 -13.34 -7.53
N GLU A 47 -6.84 -13.87 -6.82
CA GLU A 47 -6.57 -15.30 -6.76
C GLU A 47 -7.79 -16.08 -6.24
N ARG A 48 -8.45 -15.58 -5.19
CA ARG A 48 -9.69 -16.18 -4.68
C ARG A 48 -10.82 -16.18 -5.71
N VAL A 49 -10.96 -15.11 -6.49
CA VAL A 49 -11.92 -15.05 -7.61
C VAL A 49 -11.60 -16.11 -8.66
N LEU A 50 -10.33 -16.25 -9.03
CA LEU A 50 -9.91 -17.26 -10.00
C LEU A 50 -10.15 -18.68 -9.48
N GLN A 51 -9.81 -18.96 -8.22
CA GLN A 51 -10.08 -20.26 -7.60
C GLN A 51 -11.58 -20.60 -7.63
N GLN A 52 -12.45 -19.64 -7.28
CA GLN A 52 -13.89 -19.83 -7.28
C GLN A 52 -14.46 -20.14 -8.67
N ILE A 53 -13.89 -19.59 -9.74
CA ILE A 53 -14.41 -19.71 -11.11
C ILE A 53 -13.77 -20.88 -11.86
N CYS A 54 -12.46 -21.07 -11.72
CA CYS A 54 -11.67 -22.04 -12.47
C CYS A 54 -11.78 -23.45 -11.88
N GLN A 55 -11.75 -23.62 -10.55
CA GLN A 55 -11.80 -24.95 -9.91
C GLN A 55 -13.04 -25.77 -10.30
N PRO A 56 -14.28 -25.22 -10.30
CA PRO A 56 -15.46 -25.97 -10.70
C PRO A 56 -15.44 -26.43 -12.17
N GLN A 57 -14.62 -25.77 -13.00
CA GLN A 57 -14.46 -26.09 -14.42
C GLN A 57 -13.27 -27.02 -14.68
N GLY A 58 -12.55 -27.46 -13.64
CA GLY A 58 -11.35 -28.28 -13.77
C GLY A 58 -10.16 -27.54 -14.39
N VAL A 59 -10.18 -26.21 -14.33
CA VAL A 59 -9.15 -25.33 -14.88
C VAL A 59 -8.33 -24.74 -13.73
N SER A 60 -7.03 -24.56 -13.93
CA SER A 60 -6.18 -23.92 -12.93
C SER A 60 -6.17 -22.38 -13.11
N PRO A 61 -6.05 -21.59 -12.03
CA PRO A 61 -5.86 -20.14 -12.13
C PRO A 61 -4.68 -19.73 -13.01
N GLU A 62 -3.58 -20.49 -12.98
CA GLU A 62 -2.38 -20.22 -13.78
C GLU A 62 -2.66 -20.36 -15.28
N ALA A 63 -3.45 -21.36 -15.68
CA ALA A 63 -3.86 -21.53 -17.07
C ALA A 63 -4.69 -20.35 -17.58
N TYR A 64 -5.54 -19.76 -16.72
CA TYR A 64 -6.26 -18.53 -17.06
C TYR A 64 -5.32 -17.32 -17.15
N ILE A 65 -4.37 -17.19 -16.22
CA ILE A 65 -3.37 -16.11 -16.22
C ILE A 65 -2.53 -16.15 -17.51
N ASP A 66 -2.13 -17.34 -17.97
CA ASP A 66 -1.42 -17.52 -19.24
C ASP A 66 -2.23 -17.03 -20.45
N VAL A 67 -3.53 -17.31 -20.46
CA VAL A 67 -4.45 -16.88 -21.53
C VAL A 67 -4.55 -15.36 -21.56
N ILE A 68 -4.86 -14.72 -20.43
CA ILE A 68 -4.98 -13.26 -20.39
C ILE A 68 -3.64 -12.57 -20.64
N THR A 69 -2.51 -13.20 -20.33
CA THR A 69 -1.19 -12.61 -20.60
C THR A 69 -0.92 -12.52 -22.11
N ARG A 70 -1.41 -13.49 -22.89
CA ARG A 70 -1.29 -13.54 -24.35
C ARG A 70 -2.35 -12.71 -25.08
N ASP A 71 -3.51 -12.49 -24.46
CA ASP A 71 -4.61 -11.69 -25.03
C ASP A 71 -4.63 -10.26 -24.44
N ALA A 72 -4.18 -9.29 -25.22
CA ALA A 72 -4.13 -7.89 -24.80
C ALA A 72 -5.52 -7.25 -24.55
N GLY A 73 -6.59 -7.79 -25.12
CA GLY A 73 -7.96 -7.35 -24.86
C GLY A 73 -8.40 -7.80 -23.46
N MET A 74 -8.35 -9.12 -23.22
CA MET A 74 -8.73 -9.72 -21.93
C MET A 74 -7.91 -9.14 -20.77
N ARG A 75 -6.59 -8.97 -20.97
CA ARG A 75 -5.71 -8.33 -19.98
C ARG A 75 -6.20 -6.95 -19.57
N ARG A 76 -6.50 -6.09 -20.55
CA ARG A 76 -6.94 -4.71 -20.30
C ARG A 76 -8.28 -4.67 -19.57
N GLU A 77 -9.18 -5.58 -19.88
CA GLU A 77 -10.48 -5.66 -19.21
C GLU A 77 -10.34 -6.02 -17.73
N VAL A 78 -9.52 -7.04 -17.41
CA VAL A 78 -9.23 -7.43 -16.01
C VAL A 78 -8.52 -6.30 -15.28
N GLN A 79 -7.45 -5.74 -15.86
CA GLN A 79 -6.70 -4.62 -15.25
C GLN A 79 -7.61 -3.43 -14.93
N LYS A 80 -8.52 -3.09 -15.85
CA LYS A 80 -9.49 -2.01 -15.64
C LYS A 80 -10.43 -2.27 -14.46
N ARG A 81 -10.86 -3.52 -14.26
CA ARG A 81 -11.73 -3.89 -13.11
C ARG A 81 -10.97 -3.86 -11.80
N LEU A 82 -9.76 -4.43 -11.77
CA LEU A 82 -8.90 -4.41 -10.58
C LEU A 82 -8.56 -2.96 -10.18
N ALA A 83 -8.25 -2.09 -11.16
CA ALA A 83 -8.01 -0.66 -10.90
C ALA A 83 -9.22 0.02 -10.25
N ARG A 84 -10.44 -0.23 -10.75
CA ARG A 84 -11.67 0.31 -10.15
C ARG A 84 -11.91 -0.16 -8.72
N LEU A 85 -11.64 -1.44 -8.43
CA LEU A 85 -11.71 -1.95 -7.06
C LEU A 85 -10.72 -1.20 -6.16
N MET A 86 -9.49 -0.99 -6.64
CA MET A 86 -8.44 -0.28 -5.92
C MET A 86 -8.78 1.19 -5.64
N GLU A 87 -9.58 1.81 -6.49
CA GLU A 87 -10.06 3.20 -6.35
C GLU A 87 -11.33 3.33 -5.49
N THR A 88 -11.88 2.22 -4.99
CA THR A 88 -13.11 2.26 -4.17
C THR A 88 -12.88 3.09 -2.90
N PRO A 89 -13.77 4.07 -2.58
CA PRO A 89 -13.58 4.96 -1.43
C PRO A 89 -13.33 4.23 -0.11
N ALA A 90 -14.04 3.12 0.11
CA ALA A 90 -13.88 2.32 1.33
C ALA A 90 -12.48 1.71 1.47
N LEU A 91 -11.89 1.19 0.38
CA LEU A 91 -10.53 0.66 0.40
C LEU A 91 -9.50 1.77 0.60
N VAL A 92 -9.65 2.87 -0.15
CA VAL A 92 -8.75 4.03 -0.06
C VAL A 92 -8.74 4.59 1.37
N ASN A 93 -9.91 4.77 1.96
CA ASN A 93 -10.03 5.28 3.33
C ASN A 93 -9.42 4.31 4.35
N MET A 94 -9.63 3.00 4.20
CA MET A 94 -9.06 2.04 5.13
C MET A 94 -7.53 1.94 5.04
N ARG A 95 -6.97 2.01 3.82
CA ARG A 95 -5.51 2.07 3.64
C ARG A 95 -4.92 3.34 4.26
N ARG A 96 -5.58 4.48 4.07
CA ARG A 96 -5.18 5.76 4.69
C ARG A 96 -5.22 5.68 6.20
N GLU A 97 -6.27 5.12 6.77
CA GLU A 97 -6.41 4.95 8.22
C GLU A 97 -5.31 4.03 8.79
N ALA A 98 -5.05 2.90 8.14
CA ALA A 98 -3.99 1.98 8.55
C ALA A 98 -2.61 2.66 8.49
N GLN A 99 -2.31 3.35 7.40
CA GLN A 99 -1.06 4.08 7.23
C GLN A 99 -0.92 5.24 8.22
N ARG A 100 -2.00 5.93 8.56
CA ARG A 100 -1.99 6.98 9.59
C ARG A 100 -1.60 6.43 10.95
N ARG A 101 -2.20 5.30 11.36
CA ARG A 101 -1.89 4.65 12.65
C ARG A 101 -0.43 4.22 12.72
N GLU A 102 0.06 3.62 11.64
CA GLU A 102 1.47 3.23 11.53
C GLU A 102 2.40 4.45 11.64
N ALA A 103 2.09 5.52 10.91
CA ALA A 103 2.89 6.73 10.97
C ALA A 103 2.85 7.38 12.35
N GLU A 104 1.71 7.38 13.03
CA GLU A 104 1.59 7.89 14.41
C GLU A 104 2.46 7.09 15.38
N HIS A 105 2.44 5.76 15.28
CA HIS A 105 3.30 4.89 16.06
C HIS A 105 4.79 5.22 15.84
N GLN A 106 5.23 5.26 14.56
CA GLN A 106 6.60 5.59 14.20
C GLN A 106 7.02 6.99 14.68
N LEU A 107 6.13 7.97 14.58
CA LEU A 107 6.41 9.34 15.03
C LEU A 107 6.56 9.41 16.56
N HIS A 108 5.80 8.64 17.33
CA HIS A 108 5.99 8.56 18.77
C HIS A 108 7.30 7.89 19.15
N VAL A 109 7.69 6.81 18.48
CA VAL A 109 9.00 6.15 18.69
C VAL A 109 10.14 7.11 18.36
N LEU A 110 10.08 7.78 17.21
CA LEU A 110 11.07 8.80 16.83
C LEU A 110 11.11 9.93 17.84
N HIS A 111 9.96 10.44 18.28
CA HIS A 111 9.92 11.50 19.28
C HIS A 111 10.58 11.07 20.60
N PHE A 112 10.35 9.84 21.05
CA PHE A 112 10.98 9.28 22.23
C PHE A 112 12.51 9.26 22.09
N VAL A 113 13.02 8.66 21.01
CA VAL A 113 14.46 8.55 20.76
C VAL A 113 15.12 9.93 20.61
N LEU A 114 14.47 10.87 19.94
CA LEU A 114 15.00 12.22 19.69
C LEU A 114 14.94 13.17 20.89
N SER A 115 14.04 12.95 21.85
CA SER A 115 13.79 13.90 22.95
C SER A 115 13.97 13.34 24.36
N GLY A 116 14.02 12.01 24.49
CA GLY A 116 13.96 11.31 25.78
C GLY A 116 12.60 11.35 26.47
N GLN A 117 11.56 11.93 25.84
CA GLN A 117 10.21 11.99 26.42
C GLN A 117 9.48 10.67 26.17
N GLU A 118 9.11 9.97 27.25
CA GLU A 118 8.36 8.71 27.19
C GLU A 118 7.12 8.84 26.29
N PRO A 119 6.92 7.92 25.34
CA PRO A 119 5.75 7.90 24.50
C PRO A 119 4.54 7.35 25.26
N PRO A 120 3.32 7.47 24.70
CA PRO A 120 2.14 6.86 25.27
C PRO A 120 2.25 5.34 25.45
N ASP A 121 1.60 4.79 26.47
CA ASP A 121 1.66 3.36 26.82
C ASP A 121 1.35 2.42 25.64
N TRP A 122 0.37 2.81 24.79
CA TRP A 122 -0.03 1.99 23.64
C TRP A 122 1.12 1.80 22.65
N VAL A 123 2.06 2.74 22.55
CA VAL A 123 3.24 2.64 21.67
C VAL A 123 4.21 1.60 22.23
N MET A 124 4.54 1.67 23.51
CA MET A 124 5.46 0.70 24.11
C MET A 124 4.85 -0.71 24.12
N SER A 125 3.55 -0.83 24.39
CA SER A 125 2.87 -2.13 24.47
C SER A 125 2.89 -2.96 23.18
N THR A 126 3.14 -2.35 22.03
CA THR A 126 3.23 -3.06 20.73
C THR A 126 4.65 -3.50 20.39
N ILE A 127 5.64 -3.09 21.19
CA ILE A 127 7.06 -3.35 21.00
C ILE A 127 7.49 -4.40 22.03
N ASP A 128 8.30 -5.38 21.62
CA ASP A 128 8.81 -6.40 22.55
C ASP A 128 9.83 -5.83 23.54
N GLU A 129 10.07 -6.55 24.64
CA GLU A 129 10.91 -6.09 25.75
C GLU A 129 12.37 -5.81 25.35
N GLU A 130 12.92 -6.59 24.41
CA GLU A 130 14.29 -6.41 23.92
C GLU A 130 14.41 -5.10 23.12
N GLN A 131 13.48 -4.88 22.20
CA GLN A 131 13.39 -3.65 21.41
C GLN A 131 13.11 -2.42 22.28
N GLN A 132 12.26 -2.54 23.30
CA GLN A 132 12.02 -1.46 24.26
C GLN A 132 13.30 -1.03 24.97
N GLN A 133 14.12 -1.99 25.40
CA GLN A 133 15.40 -1.67 26.05
C GLN A 133 16.35 -0.96 25.07
N GLN A 134 16.44 -1.44 23.83
CA GLN A 134 17.25 -0.77 22.79
C GLN A 134 16.82 0.67 22.54
N LEU A 135 15.51 0.94 22.49
CA LEU A 135 14.98 2.29 22.33
C LEU A 135 15.28 3.18 23.53
N ARG A 136 15.22 2.64 24.75
CA ARG A 136 15.59 3.37 25.99
C ARG A 136 17.06 3.75 25.98
N ASP A 137 17.94 2.79 25.66
CA ASP A 137 19.39 3.03 25.57
C ASP A 137 19.72 4.11 24.52
N ALA A 138 19.05 4.08 23.37
CA ALA A 138 19.20 5.10 22.31
C ALA A 138 18.70 6.49 22.75
N ALA A 139 17.57 6.56 23.45
CA ALA A 139 17.03 7.81 23.97
C ALA A 139 17.93 8.42 25.07
N GLU A 140 18.54 7.57 25.90
CA GLU A 140 19.47 7.96 26.95
C GLU A 140 20.82 8.42 26.40
N SER A 141 21.35 7.75 25.38
CA SER A 141 22.62 8.13 24.73
C SER A 141 22.52 9.51 24.08
N GLY A 142 21.34 9.84 23.52
CA GLY A 142 21.07 11.10 22.84
C GLY A 142 21.82 11.26 21.52
N GLU A 143 22.42 10.18 20.99
CA GLU A 143 23.15 10.17 19.72
C GLU A 143 22.25 10.55 18.54
N GLU A 144 20.97 10.19 18.62
CA GLU A 144 19.96 10.43 17.59
C GLU A 144 19.41 11.87 17.63
N ARG A 145 19.77 12.72 18.61
CA ARG A 145 19.21 14.07 18.76
C ARG A 145 19.51 14.96 17.55
N ASP A 146 18.53 15.04 16.65
CA ASP A 146 18.57 15.91 15.48
C ASP A 146 17.71 17.18 15.71
N PRO A 147 18.33 18.37 15.81
CA PRO A 147 17.61 19.62 16.05
C PRO A 147 16.73 20.08 14.89
N VAL A 148 16.92 19.51 13.68
CA VAL A 148 16.10 19.76 12.50
C VAL A 148 14.95 18.77 12.42
N LEU A 149 15.17 17.50 12.75
CA LEU A 149 14.14 16.46 12.67
C LEU A 149 13.12 16.55 13.80
N LEU A 150 13.55 16.78 15.05
CA LEU A 150 12.66 16.78 16.21
C LEU A 150 11.47 17.77 16.06
N PRO A 151 11.68 19.03 15.62
CA PRO A 151 10.56 19.95 15.38
C PRO A 151 9.56 19.45 14.32
N ARG A 152 10.04 18.71 13.31
CA ARG A 152 9.20 18.16 12.23
C ARG A 152 8.36 16.99 12.74
N VAL A 153 8.96 16.10 13.53
CA VAL A 153 8.26 15.00 14.21
C VAL A 153 7.18 15.56 15.14
N GLN A 154 7.53 16.54 15.99
CA GLN A 154 6.57 17.19 16.88
C GLN A 154 5.43 17.88 16.12
N ARG A 155 5.72 18.50 14.97
CA ARG A 155 4.71 19.11 14.11
C ARG A 155 3.74 18.06 13.56
N ALA A 156 4.26 16.92 13.10
CA ALA A 156 3.44 15.82 12.60
C ALA A 156 2.55 15.23 13.69
N LEU A 157 3.08 14.99 14.90
CA LEU A 157 2.31 14.54 16.06
C LEU A 157 1.23 15.55 16.47
N ARG A 158 1.54 16.86 16.49
CA ARG A 158 0.53 17.89 16.75
C ARG A 158 -0.60 17.89 15.73
N LYS A 159 -0.31 17.65 14.45
CA LYS A 159 -1.35 17.51 13.42
C LYS A 159 -2.23 16.29 13.67
N LEU A 160 -1.62 15.14 13.95
CA LEU A 160 -2.35 13.92 14.27
C LEU A 160 -3.27 14.13 15.47
N ALA A 161 -2.79 14.80 16.52
CA ALA A 161 -3.59 15.10 17.71
C ALA A 161 -4.70 16.14 17.48
N ALA A 162 -4.46 17.16 16.64
CA ALA A 162 -5.41 18.24 16.41
C ALA A 162 -6.51 17.88 15.40
N ASP A 163 -6.12 17.33 14.25
CA ASP A 163 -7.04 16.85 13.22
C ASP A 163 -6.43 15.67 12.46
N PRO A 164 -6.74 14.43 12.90
CA PRO A 164 -6.26 13.21 12.28
C PRO A 164 -6.61 13.05 10.79
N THR A 165 -7.56 13.83 10.26
CA THR A 165 -7.97 13.78 8.84
C THR A 165 -7.10 14.68 7.95
N THR A 166 -6.40 15.64 8.55
CA THR A 166 -5.47 16.55 7.85
C THR A 166 -4.06 15.97 7.75
N TYR A 167 -3.75 14.93 8.52
CA TYR A 167 -2.50 14.21 8.37
C TYR A 167 -2.37 13.64 6.95
N GLY A 168 -1.21 13.83 6.33
CA GLY A 168 -0.97 13.45 4.95
C GLY A 168 -1.52 14.44 3.90
N GLN A 169 -1.95 15.65 4.29
CA GLN A 169 -2.19 16.76 3.36
C GLN A 169 -0.99 17.69 3.28
N CYS A 170 -0.65 18.10 2.05
CA CYS A 170 0.44 19.04 1.79
C CYS A 170 0.08 20.43 2.35
N GLU A 171 0.99 21.03 3.11
CA GLU A 171 0.77 22.38 3.67
C GLU A 171 0.79 23.50 2.64
N ASP A 172 1.49 23.30 1.52
CA ASP A 172 1.66 24.34 0.50
C ASP A 172 0.53 24.37 -0.52
N CYS A 173 0.06 23.20 -0.96
CA CYS A 173 -0.94 23.09 -2.03
C CYS A 173 -2.23 22.38 -1.62
N GLY A 174 -2.33 21.85 -0.40
CA GLY A 174 -3.50 21.13 0.09
C GLY A 174 -3.72 19.74 -0.52
N THR A 175 -2.94 19.34 -1.53
CA THR A 175 -3.08 18.02 -2.14
C THR A 175 -2.65 16.93 -1.18
N THR A 176 -3.24 15.74 -1.30
CA THR A 176 -2.77 14.58 -0.55
C THR A 176 -1.30 14.26 -0.88
N ILE A 177 -0.50 14.03 0.15
CA ILE A 177 0.84 13.46 0.05
C ILE A 177 0.69 11.97 -0.30
N LEU A 178 1.52 11.49 -1.23
CA LEU A 178 1.55 10.08 -1.62
C LEU A 178 1.76 9.18 -0.41
N LEU A 179 1.06 8.05 -0.39
CA LEU A 179 1.06 7.12 0.73
C LEU A 179 2.47 6.54 0.94
N GLU A 180 3.11 6.17 -0.16
CA GLU A 180 4.47 5.62 -0.23
C GLU A 180 5.49 6.60 0.34
N ARG A 181 5.27 7.91 0.15
CA ARG A 181 6.14 8.94 0.73
C ARG A 181 5.98 9.02 2.25
N LEU A 182 4.76 8.95 2.76
CA LEU A 182 4.52 9.00 4.21
C LEU A 182 4.97 7.72 4.91
N GLN A 183 4.96 6.57 4.22
CA GLN A 183 5.56 5.33 4.73
C GLN A 183 7.08 5.44 4.92
N LEU A 184 7.77 6.20 4.04
CA LEU A 184 9.21 6.43 4.15
C LEU A 184 9.57 7.63 5.05
N VAL A 185 8.73 8.67 5.03
CA VAL A 185 8.96 9.95 5.70
C VAL A 185 7.66 10.40 6.38
N PRO A 186 7.33 9.85 7.56
CA PRO A 186 6.05 10.12 8.24
C PRO A 186 5.94 11.55 8.76
N TRP A 187 7.04 12.29 8.89
CA TRP A 187 7.06 13.72 9.23
C TRP A 187 7.02 14.65 8.00
N ALA A 188 6.68 14.15 6.81
CA ALA A 188 6.61 14.97 5.61
C ALA A 188 5.52 16.06 5.72
N GLU A 189 5.94 17.32 5.60
CA GLU A 189 5.04 18.49 5.66
C GLU A 189 4.37 18.78 4.30
N CYS A 190 4.99 18.34 3.20
CA CYS A 190 4.61 18.69 1.85
C CYS A 190 4.78 17.52 0.87
N CYS A 191 4.05 17.59 -0.25
CA CYS A 191 4.23 16.69 -1.37
C CYS A 191 5.62 16.87 -2.00
N ALA A 192 6.08 15.86 -2.75
CA ALA A 192 7.41 15.90 -3.36
C ALA A 192 7.63 17.13 -4.27
N ALA A 193 6.60 17.54 -5.01
CA ALA A 193 6.66 18.71 -5.87
C ALA A 193 6.87 20.01 -5.08
N CYS A 194 6.12 20.22 -3.99
CA CYS A 194 6.29 21.40 -3.13
C CYS A 194 7.61 21.36 -2.36
N GLN A 195 8.06 20.18 -1.92
CA GLN A 195 9.35 20.02 -1.28
C GLN A 195 10.51 20.44 -2.21
N ARG A 196 10.52 19.97 -3.47
CA ARG A 196 11.53 20.38 -4.47
C ARG A 196 11.56 21.89 -4.69
N LYS A 197 10.37 22.52 -4.75
CA LYS A 197 10.25 23.98 -4.86
C LYS A 197 10.87 24.70 -3.66
N ARG A 198 10.66 24.20 -2.43
CA ARG A 198 11.28 24.76 -1.21
C ARG A 198 12.80 24.62 -1.21
N GLU A 199 13.30 23.51 -1.73
CA GLU A 199 14.74 23.21 -1.84
C GLU A 199 15.43 23.95 -3.01
N GLY A 200 14.66 24.66 -3.85
CA GLY A 200 15.18 25.37 -5.01
C GLY A 200 15.65 24.45 -6.14
N VAL A 201 15.23 23.18 -6.12
CA VAL A 201 15.53 22.21 -7.19
C VAL A 201 14.51 22.43 -8.32
N PRO A 202 14.93 22.89 -9.51
CA PRO A 202 14.02 23.11 -10.63
C PRO A 202 13.35 21.80 -11.07
N ASP A 203 12.18 21.90 -11.69
CA ASP A 203 11.30 20.80 -12.16
C ASP A 203 11.90 19.90 -13.27
N VAL A 204 13.21 19.96 -13.46
CA VAL A 204 13.97 19.21 -14.46
C VAL A 204 15.19 18.59 -13.79
N ALA A 205 14.97 17.52 -13.04
CA ALA A 205 15.95 16.43 -13.06
C ALA A 205 15.41 15.45 -14.10
N PRO A 206 16.14 15.13 -15.20
CA PRO A 206 15.71 14.07 -16.10
C PRO A 206 15.45 12.84 -15.22
N GLU A 207 14.30 12.19 -15.41
CA GLU A 207 14.13 10.83 -14.90
C GLU A 207 15.39 10.07 -15.32
N PRO A 208 16.15 9.46 -14.39
CA PRO A 208 17.19 8.57 -14.84
C PRO A 208 16.47 7.57 -15.74
N GLU A 209 16.92 7.44 -16.99
CA GLU A 209 16.46 6.36 -17.86
C GLU A 209 16.73 5.09 -17.06
N VAL A 210 15.69 4.56 -16.43
CA VAL A 210 15.78 3.27 -15.76
C VAL A 210 15.90 2.30 -16.90
N ALA A 211 17.14 2.00 -17.28
CA ALA A 211 17.43 0.91 -18.17
C ALA A 211 16.90 -0.34 -17.47
N VAL A 212 15.71 -0.77 -17.86
CA VAL A 212 15.12 -2.03 -17.44
C VAL A 212 15.99 -3.11 -18.08
N THR A 213 17.13 -3.41 -17.46
CA THR A 213 18.02 -4.49 -17.90
C THR A 213 17.59 -5.78 -17.24
N TYR A 214 16.38 -6.26 -17.50
CA TYR A 214 16.02 -7.65 -17.26
C TYR A 214 14.97 -8.07 -18.28
N PHE A 215 15.47 -8.62 -19.40
CA PHE A 215 14.83 -9.71 -20.13
C PHE A 215 15.35 -11.02 -19.54
#